data_AF-A0A811R4K0-F1
#
_entry.id   AF-A0A811R4K0-F1
#
_cell.length_a   1.000
_cell.length_b   1.000
_cell.length_c   1.000
_cell.angle_alpha   90.00
_cell.angle_beta   90.00
_cell.angle_gamma   90.00
#
_symmetry.space_group_name_H-M   'P 1'
#
loop_
_entity.id
_entity.type
_entity.pdbx_description
1 polymer ?
#
loop_
_entity_poly.entity_id
_entity_poly.type
_entity_poly.pdbx_seq_one_letter_code
_entity_poly.pdbx_strand_id
1 'polypeptide(L)'
;MAAGPTPSAAAASFRPPIPPPPPCFDYRAAVLADTRAAAAGNPALAGLVESGALVRVPRRRFGPVPAWRPPDFVEPDEVWILGTSHLSPDSVADVELVLRAVQPDNVVVELCRSRQGHAFP
;
A
#
# COMPACT_ATOMS: atom_id res chain seq x y z
N MET A 1 26.58 47.19 -19.83
CA MET A 1 25.33 46.53 -19.40
C MET A 1 25.71 45.12 -18.95
N ALA A 2 25.88 44.91 -17.64
CA ALA A 2 26.29 43.61 -17.10
C ALA A 2 25.04 42.74 -16.87
N ALA A 3 25.06 41.52 -17.41
CA ALA A 3 24.02 40.53 -17.18
C ALA A 3 24.00 40.13 -15.69
N GLY A 4 22.85 40.25 -15.05
CA GLY A 4 22.64 39.79 -13.67
C GLY A 4 22.72 38.27 -13.56
N PRO A 5 23.03 37.73 -12.37
CA PRO A 5 23.13 36.29 -12.18
C PRO A 5 21.76 35.63 -12.36
N THR A 6 21.73 34.60 -13.20
CA THR A 6 20.62 33.67 -13.35
C THR A 6 20.36 32.95 -12.02
N PRO A 7 19.11 32.86 -11.54
CA PRO A 7 18.82 32.12 -10.31
C PRO A 7 19.07 30.63 -10.54
N SER A 8 19.96 30.08 -9.73
CA SER A 8 20.38 28.68 -9.72
C SER A 8 19.20 27.75 -9.44
N ALA A 9 18.94 26.84 -10.39
CA ALA A 9 18.07 25.70 -10.20
C ALA A 9 18.74 24.70 -9.26
N ALA A 10 18.24 24.59 -8.01
CA ALA A 10 18.15 23.36 -7.21
C ALA A 10 18.06 23.70 -5.71
N ALA A 11 16.92 24.22 -5.27
CA ALA A 11 16.52 24.01 -3.87
C ALA A 11 15.90 22.62 -3.78
N ALA A 12 16.74 21.58 -3.71
CA ALA A 12 16.27 20.25 -3.32
C ALA A 12 15.70 20.38 -1.91
N SER A 13 14.37 20.30 -1.79
CA SER A 13 13.66 20.29 -0.52
C SER A 13 14.24 19.18 0.37
N PHE A 14 15.00 19.57 1.39
CA PHE A 14 15.52 18.64 2.39
C PHE A 14 14.32 18.08 3.18
N ARG A 15 13.87 16.87 2.81
CA ARG A 15 12.79 16.20 3.53
C ARG A 15 13.44 15.55 4.76
N PRO A 16 13.17 16.01 5.99
CA PRO A 16 13.72 15.37 7.17
C PRO A 16 13.34 13.87 7.16
N PRO A 17 14.25 12.98 7.55
CA PRO A 17 13.99 11.55 7.57
C PRO A 17 12.75 11.27 8.43
N ILE A 18 11.85 10.45 7.91
CA ILE A 18 10.66 10.01 8.64
C ILE A 18 11.16 9.21 9.85
N PRO A 19 10.79 9.58 11.09
CA PRO A 19 11.22 8.84 12.26
C PRO A 19 10.72 7.40 12.17
N PRO A 20 11.53 6.40 12.57
CA PRO A 20 11.07 5.02 12.57
C PRO A 20 9.90 4.85 13.53
N PRO A 21 9.03 3.85 13.31
CA PRO A 21 8.01 3.49 14.29
C PRO A 21 8.67 3.11 15.64
N PRO A 22 7.98 3.30 16.78
CA PRO A 22 8.46 2.86 18.08
C PRO A 22 8.85 1.36 18.08
N PRO A 23 9.85 0.93 18.87
CA PRO A 23 10.32 -0.46 18.86
C PRO A 23 9.24 -1.51 19.19
N CYS A 24 8.19 -1.12 19.91
CA CYS A 24 7.07 -1.99 20.29
C CYS A 24 5.84 -1.84 19.40
N PHE A 25 5.92 -1.06 18.32
CA PHE A 25 4.78 -0.82 17.45
C PHE A 25 4.49 -2.04 16.57
N ASP A 26 3.36 -2.68 16.82
CA ASP A 26 2.80 -3.71 15.95
C ASP A 26 1.68 -3.10 15.10
N TYR A 27 2.00 -2.84 13.83
CA TYR A 27 1.03 -2.31 12.88
C TYR A 27 -0.15 -3.25 12.66
N ARG A 28 0.10 -4.56 12.62
CA ARG A 28 -0.92 -5.57 12.36
C ARG A 28 -1.91 -5.61 13.52
N ALA A 29 -1.44 -5.61 14.76
CA ALA A 29 -2.32 -5.49 15.93
C ALA A 29 -3.17 -4.21 15.90
N ALA A 30 -2.59 -3.08 15.49
CA ALA A 30 -3.28 -1.78 15.42
C ALA A 30 -4.37 -1.69 14.33
N VAL A 31 -4.38 -2.60 13.35
CA VAL A 31 -5.34 -2.59 12.23
C VAL A 31 -6.27 -3.81 12.22
N LEU A 32 -5.99 -4.80 13.06
CA LEU A 32 -6.64 -6.11 13.00
C LEU A 32 -8.15 -6.05 13.30
N ALA A 33 -8.56 -5.29 14.32
CA ALA A 33 -9.98 -5.14 14.66
C ALA A 33 -10.78 -4.51 13.50
N ASP A 34 -10.26 -3.44 12.91
CA ASP A 34 -10.85 -2.79 11.73
C ASP A 34 -10.89 -3.73 10.52
N THR A 35 -9.84 -4.53 10.33
CA THR A 35 -9.76 -5.48 9.21
C THR A 35 -10.76 -6.62 9.38
N ARG A 36 -10.89 -7.18 10.59
CA ARG A 36 -11.91 -8.19 10.92
C ARG A 36 -13.32 -7.68 10.67
N ALA A 37 -13.62 -6.47 11.13
CA ALA A 37 -14.93 -5.87 10.93
C ALA A 37 -15.27 -5.74 9.43
N ALA A 38 -14.30 -5.36 8.60
CA ALA A 38 -14.48 -5.27 7.15
C ALA A 38 -14.64 -6.65 6.47
N ALA A 39 -14.00 -7.69 7.01
CA ALA A 39 -14.05 -9.05 6.47
C ALA A 39 -15.22 -9.92 7.01
N ALA A 40 -15.96 -9.45 8.02
CA ALA A 40 -16.94 -10.26 8.75
C ALA A 40 -18.04 -10.91 7.88
N GLY A 41 -18.40 -10.28 6.75
CA GLY A 41 -19.39 -10.80 5.80
C GLY A 41 -18.83 -11.79 4.78
N ASN A 42 -17.53 -12.05 4.76
CA ASN A 42 -16.88 -12.90 3.78
C ASN A 42 -15.95 -13.91 4.49
N PRO A 43 -16.38 -15.17 4.69
CA PRO A 43 -15.59 -16.19 5.36
C PRO A 43 -14.22 -16.42 4.73
N ALA A 44 -14.13 -16.27 3.41
CA ALA A 44 -12.91 -16.43 2.64
C ALA A 44 -11.88 -15.35 3.03
N LEU A 45 -12.33 -14.09 3.14
CA LEU A 45 -11.47 -13.00 3.64
C LEU A 45 -11.16 -13.16 5.13
N ALA A 46 -12.14 -13.57 5.94
CA ALA A 46 -11.94 -13.75 7.39
C ALA A 46 -10.81 -14.74 7.69
N GLY A 47 -10.73 -15.86 6.96
CA GLY A 47 -9.64 -16.82 7.09
C GLY A 47 -8.27 -16.19 6.84
N LEU A 48 -8.15 -15.36 5.80
CA LEU A 48 -6.90 -14.65 5.47
C LEU A 48 -6.54 -13.55 6.48
N VAL A 49 -7.54 -12.96 7.15
CA VAL A 49 -7.31 -12.00 8.24
C VAL A 49 -6.82 -12.68 9.51
N GLU A 50 -7.36 -13.86 9.84
CA GLU A 50 -6.93 -14.62 11.02
C GLU A 50 -5.53 -15.22 10.85
N SER A 51 -5.20 -15.73 9.65
CA SER A 51 -3.80 -16.04 9.30
C SER A 51 -2.95 -14.77 9.21
N GLY A 52 -3.63 -13.63 9.02
CA GLY A 52 -3.18 -12.27 8.68
C GLY A 52 -2.18 -12.20 7.55
N ALA A 53 -2.42 -13.02 6.54
CA ALA A 53 -2.00 -12.73 5.18
C ALA A 53 -2.68 -11.45 4.66
N LEU A 54 -3.87 -11.09 5.17
CA LEU A 54 -4.66 -9.96 4.66
C LEU A 54 -4.82 -8.84 5.69
N VAL A 55 -4.58 -7.61 5.26
CA VAL A 55 -4.77 -6.37 6.03
C VAL A 55 -5.52 -5.34 5.21
N ARG A 56 -6.43 -4.58 5.85
CA ARG A 56 -7.13 -3.45 5.22
C ARG A 56 -6.63 -2.12 5.77
N VAL A 57 -6.35 -1.19 4.88
CA VAL A 57 -5.93 0.17 5.20
C VAL A 57 -6.96 1.18 4.66
N PRO A 58 -7.83 1.75 5.51
CA PRO A 58 -8.83 2.71 5.06
C PRO A 58 -8.25 4.12 4.90
N ARG A 59 -8.74 4.87 3.91
CA ARG A 59 -8.34 6.26 3.60
C ARG A 59 -8.43 7.20 4.79
N ARG A 60 -9.45 7.04 5.63
CA ARG A 60 -9.72 7.89 6.82
C ARG A 60 -8.55 7.99 7.81
N ARG A 61 -7.55 7.10 7.71
CA ARG A 61 -6.34 7.14 8.54
C ARG A 61 -5.30 8.14 8.05
N PHE A 62 -5.45 8.65 6.82
CA PHE A 62 -4.54 9.62 6.22
C PHE A 62 -5.20 11.00 6.15
N GLY A 63 -4.36 12.04 6.25
CA GLY A 63 -4.78 13.43 6.16
C GLY A 63 -5.24 13.82 4.75
N PRO A 64 -5.39 15.12 4.46
CA PRO A 64 -5.76 15.58 3.12
C PRO A 64 -4.73 15.16 2.06
N VAL A 65 -5.21 14.97 0.83
CA VAL A 65 -4.35 14.69 -0.34
C VAL A 65 -3.29 15.80 -0.46
N PRO A 66 -1.99 15.46 -0.53
CA PRO A 66 -0.95 16.46 -0.65
C PRO A 66 -1.07 17.29 -1.94
N ALA A 67 -0.81 18.61 -1.85
CA ALA A 67 -0.95 19.55 -2.98
C ALA A 67 -0.02 19.30 -4.18
N TRP A 68 1.00 18.45 -4.04
CA TRP A 68 1.88 18.06 -5.16
C TRP A 68 1.29 16.98 -6.06
N ARG A 69 0.18 16.35 -5.65
CA ARG A 69 -0.54 15.38 -6.47
C ARG A 69 -1.24 16.10 -7.65
N PRO A 70 -1.36 15.45 -8.82
CA PRO A 70 -2.13 15.99 -9.94
C PRO A 70 -3.59 16.34 -9.55
N PRO A 71 -4.24 17.32 -10.19
CA PRO A 71 -5.61 17.74 -9.86
C PRO A 71 -6.68 16.64 -10.02
N ASP A 72 -6.40 15.67 -10.88
CA ASP A 72 -7.23 14.50 -11.19
C ASP A 72 -6.91 13.28 -10.31
N PHE A 73 -5.94 13.39 -9.39
CA PHE A 73 -5.61 12.31 -8.48
C PHE A 73 -6.74 12.09 -7.47
N VAL A 74 -7.27 10.87 -7.47
CA VAL A 74 -8.23 10.39 -6.46
C VAL A 74 -7.53 9.37 -5.57
N GLU A 75 -7.49 9.63 -4.27
CA GLU A 75 -6.95 8.68 -3.30
C GLU A 75 -7.97 7.56 -3.05
N PRO A 76 -7.57 6.27 -3.13
CA PRO A 76 -8.49 5.17 -2.88
C PRO A 76 -9.13 5.25 -1.49
N ASP A 77 -10.41 4.87 -1.39
CA ASP A 77 -11.16 4.82 -0.14
C ASP A 77 -10.60 3.77 0.84
N GLU A 78 -10.01 2.71 0.30
CA GLU A 78 -9.33 1.67 1.04
C GLU A 78 -8.31 0.94 0.17
N VAL A 79 -7.33 0.35 0.82
CA VAL A 79 -6.34 -0.53 0.21
C VAL A 79 -6.35 -1.86 0.96
N TRP A 80 -6.41 -2.96 0.21
CA TRP A 80 -6.25 -4.30 0.75
C TRP A 80 -4.84 -4.79 0.42
N ILE A 81 -4.08 -5.15 1.45
CA ILE A 81 -2.71 -5.63 1.33
C ILE A 81 -2.71 -7.13 1.63
N LEU A 82 -2.37 -7.92 0.62
CA LEU A 82 -2.22 -9.37 0.72
C LEU A 82 -0.73 -9.73 0.69
N GLY A 83 -0.25 -10.36 1.77
CA GLY A 83 1.07 -10.96 1.83
C GLY A 83 1.10 -12.25 1.00
N THR A 84 2.01 -12.33 0.04
CA THR A 84 2.19 -13.51 -0.82
C THR A 84 3.62 -14.03 -0.72
N SER A 85 3.82 -15.29 -1.08
CA SER A 85 5.15 -15.90 -1.18
C SER A 85 5.28 -16.65 -2.49
N HIS A 86 6.39 -16.42 -3.21
CA HIS A 86 6.68 -17.15 -4.45
C HIS A 86 7.02 -18.64 -4.22
N LEU A 87 7.12 -19.07 -2.96
CA LEU A 87 7.32 -20.45 -2.55
C LEU A 87 6.01 -21.13 -2.12
N SER A 88 4.92 -20.36 -1.98
CA SER A 88 3.63 -20.90 -1.55
C SER A 88 2.71 -21.07 -2.76
N PRO A 89 2.30 -22.30 -3.11
CA PRO A 89 1.28 -22.50 -4.13
C PRO A 89 -0.07 -21.88 -3.72
N ASP A 90 -0.33 -21.80 -2.41
CA ASP A 90 -1.58 -21.26 -1.86
C ASP A 90 -1.75 -19.76 -2.17
N SER A 91 -0.64 -19.02 -2.34
CA SER A 91 -0.68 -17.59 -2.65
C SER A 91 -1.42 -17.28 -3.95
N VAL A 92 -1.45 -18.18 -4.93
CA VAL A 92 -2.23 -17.98 -6.16
C VAL A 92 -3.73 -18.05 -5.86
N ALA A 93 -4.16 -19.06 -5.11
CA ALA A 93 -5.55 -19.23 -4.72
C ALA A 93 -6.03 -18.07 -3.84
N ASP A 94 -5.20 -17.60 -2.91
CA ASP A 94 -5.49 -16.46 -2.05
C ASP A 94 -5.70 -15.17 -2.86
N VAL A 95 -4.85 -14.92 -3.87
CA VAL A 95 -5.01 -13.78 -4.78
C VAL A 95 -6.33 -13.86 -5.54
N GLU A 96 -6.65 -15.02 -6.14
CA GLU A 96 -7.90 -15.20 -6.87
C GLU A 96 -9.12 -14.97 -5.99
N LEU A 97 -9.08 -15.50 -4.76
CA LEU A 97 -10.13 -15.35 -3.76
C LEU A 97 -10.32 -13.88 -3.38
N VAL A 98 -9.23 -13.16 -3.07
CA VAL A 98 -9.30 -11.75 -2.69
C VAL A 98 -9.83 -10.88 -3.83
N LEU A 99 -9.35 -11.10 -5.07
CA LEU A 99 -9.84 -10.34 -6.23
C LEU A 99 -11.34 -10.55 -6.45
N ARG A 100 -11.81 -11.80 -6.34
CA ARG A 100 -13.24 -12.10 -6.48
C ARG A 100 -14.07 -11.48 -5.37
N ALA A 101 -13.58 -11.50 -4.14
CA ALA A 101 -14.28 -11.01 -2.97
C ALA A 101 -14.33 -9.48 -2.87
N VAL A 102 -13.21 -8.81 -3.17
CA VAL A 102 -13.05 -7.36 -2.99
C VAL A 102 -13.47 -6.58 -4.24
N GLN A 103 -13.33 -7.16 -5.44
CA GLN A 103 -13.58 -6.48 -6.72
C GLN A 103 -12.89 -5.10 -6.80
N PRO A 104 -11.56 -5.01 -6.59
CA PRO A 104 -10.88 -3.71 -6.52
C PRO A 104 -10.80 -3.03 -7.90
N ASP A 105 -10.89 -1.70 -7.91
CA ASP A 105 -10.72 -0.91 -9.14
C ASP A 105 -9.30 -1.00 -9.72
N ASN A 106 -8.31 -1.18 -8.84
CA ASN A 106 -6.90 -1.21 -9.20
C ASN A 106 -6.17 -2.30 -8.42
N VAL A 107 -5.22 -2.97 -9.08
CA VAL A 107 -4.35 -3.99 -8.47
C VAL A 107 -2.90 -3.57 -8.63
N VAL A 108 -2.17 -3.55 -7.52
CA VAL A 108 -0.73 -3.26 -7.49
C VAL A 108 -0.01 -4.51 -7.03
N VAL A 109 1.02 -4.93 -7.76
CA VAL A 109 1.84 -6.09 -7.45
C VAL A 109 3.24 -5.64 -7.08
N GLU A 110 3.65 -5.90 -5.84
CA GLU A 110 5.04 -5.74 -5.42
C GLU A 110 5.79 -7.05 -5.65
N LEU A 111 6.85 -6.99 -6.46
CA LEU A 111 7.70 -8.14 -6.72
C LEU A 111 8.98 -8.05 -5.89
N CYS A 112 9.38 -9.18 -5.31
CA CYS A 112 10.70 -9.33 -4.69
C CYS A 112 11.78 -8.86 -5.67
N ARG A 113 12.85 -8.24 -5.16
CA ARG A 113 13.94 -7.67 -5.97
C ARG A 113 14.49 -8.61 -7.05
N SER A 114 14.60 -9.91 -6.76
CA SER A 114 15.07 -10.92 -7.71
C SER A 114 14.15 -11.12 -8.93
N ARG A 115 12.88 -10.71 -8.85
CA ARG A 115 11.86 -10.91 -9.89
C ARG A 115 11.57 -9.65 -10.70
N GLN A 116 12.10 -8.49 -10.30
CA GLN A 116 11.93 -7.23 -11.02
C GLN A 116 12.57 -7.24 -12.43
N GLY A 117 13.51 -8.16 -12.70
CA GLY A 117 14.15 -8.34 -14.00
C GLY A 117 13.38 -9.22 -15.01
N HIS A 118 12.22 -9.77 -14.65
CA HIS A 118 11.37 -10.58 -15.53
C HIS A 118 10.12 -9.84 -16.00
N ALA A 119 10.10 -8.50 -15.98
CA ALA A 119 9.11 -7.75 -16.72
C ALA A 119 9.21 -8.21 -18.20
N PHE A 120 8.20 -8.92 -18.67
CA PHE A 120 8.13 -9.48 -20.02
C PHE A 120 8.38 -8.38 -21.07
N PRO A 121 8.94 -8.72 -22.25
CA PRO A 121 9.24 -7.77 -23.33
C PRO A 121 8.02 -7.00 -23.83
#